data_AF-A0A6C0D7V2-F1
#
_entry.id   AF-A0A6C0D7V2-F1
#
_cell.length_a   1.000
_cell.length_b   1.000
_cell.length_c   1.000
_cell.angle_alpha   90.00
_cell.angle_beta   90.00
_cell.angle_gamma   90.00
#
_symmetry.space_group_name_H-M   'P 1'
#
loop_
_entity.id
_entity.type
_entity.pdbx_description
1 polymer ?
#
loop_
_entity_poly.entity_id
_entity_poly.type
_entity_poly.pdbx_seq_one_letter_code
_entity_poly.pdbx_strand_id
1 'polypeptide(L)'
;MELSFIFYLFAAFIIIPGIFFILVLFNKPTAGIIAAIGMLILFILFGIQFFNEDGTYKQTVSDKYKTWPPQINYCPDFLSLFKNGTELMCVDTVGVASTNSGNSLQLFNPNTNTVPTERQMFHLYLTDESINAYKADTNNATKPFDRKSILIEQCQDKKITWEGIFDGLQPLDGKVPVPPS
;
A
#
# COMPACT_ATOMS: atom_id res chain seq x y z
N MET A 1 29.65 5.28 5.30
CA MET A 1 29.07 6.46 4.66
C MET A 1 28.76 6.12 3.22
N GLU A 2 27.48 6.13 2.84
CA GLU A 2 27.07 5.77 1.48
C GLU A 2 27.28 6.92 0.49
N LEU A 3 27.47 6.59 -0.78
CA LEU A 3 27.65 7.57 -1.85
C LEU A 3 26.46 8.53 -1.95
N SER A 4 25.24 8.05 -1.67
CA SER A 4 24.00 8.82 -1.62
C SER A 4 24.06 9.97 -0.60
N PHE A 5 24.63 9.72 0.58
CA PHE A 5 24.79 10.73 1.63
C PHE A 5 25.82 11.80 1.25
N ILE A 6 26.90 11.41 0.58
CA ILE A 6 27.92 12.35 0.10
C ILE A 6 27.32 13.30 -0.95
N PHE A 7 26.55 12.75 -1.91
CA PHE A 7 25.84 13.58 -2.89
C PHE A 7 24.82 14.52 -2.24
N TYR A 8 24.11 14.04 -1.23
CA TYR A 8 23.16 14.84 -0.47
C TYR A 8 23.82 16.05 0.19
N LEU A 9 24.94 15.85 0.89
CA LEU A 9 25.71 16.93 1.49
C LEU A 9 26.25 17.89 0.43
N PHE A 10 26.79 17.37 -0.67
CA PHE A 10 27.28 18.19 -1.77
C PHE A 10 26.20 19.09 -2.37
N ALA A 11 24.99 18.55 -2.58
CA ALA A 11 23.84 19.32 -3.03
C ALA A 11 23.48 20.44 -2.04
N ALA A 12 23.45 20.16 -0.73
CA ALA A 12 23.18 21.18 0.28
C ALA A 12 24.23 22.31 0.27
N PHE A 13 25.51 21.96 0.13
CA PHE A 13 26.63 22.91 0.06
C PHE A 13 26.63 23.78 -1.20
N ILE A 14 26.01 23.34 -2.29
CA ILE A 14 25.88 24.16 -3.50
C ILE A 14 24.60 25.00 -3.45
N ILE A 15 23.48 24.38 -3.09
CA ILE A 15 22.15 24.98 -3.20
C ILE A 15 21.97 26.10 -2.18
N ILE A 16 22.35 25.89 -0.91
CA ILE A 16 22.14 26.89 0.16
C ILE A 16 22.95 28.17 -0.13
N PRO A 17 24.28 28.10 -0.36
CA PRO A 17 25.06 29.30 -0.68
C PRO A 17 24.70 29.89 -2.04
N GLY A 18 24.35 29.04 -3.02
CA GLY A 18 23.92 29.49 -4.35
C GLY A 18 22.66 30.35 -4.32
N ILE A 19 21.63 29.91 -3.59
CA ILE A 19 20.39 30.69 -3.39
C ILE A 19 20.68 32.00 -2.66
N PHE A 20 21.51 31.95 -1.61
CA PHE A 20 21.90 33.15 -0.88
C PHE A 20 22.61 34.17 -1.78
N PHE A 21 23.60 33.72 -2.55
CA PHE A 21 24.38 34.57 -3.45
C PHE A 21 23.50 35.24 -4.51
N ILE A 22 22.60 34.49 -5.14
CA ILE A 22 21.66 35.03 -6.13
C ILE A 22 20.77 36.11 -5.50
N LEU A 23 20.24 35.89 -4.29
CA LEU A 23 19.37 36.88 -3.64
C LEU A 23 20.12 38.14 -3.17
N VAL A 24 21.39 38.01 -2.81
CA VAL A 24 22.27 39.15 -2.53
C VAL A 24 22.52 39.95 -3.81
N LEU A 25 22.76 39.31 -4.95
CA LEU A 25 22.91 40.00 -6.25
C LEU A 25 21.66 40.79 -6.65
N PHE A 26 20.48 40.35 -6.24
CA PHE A 26 19.21 41.07 -6.44
C PHE A 26 18.93 42.16 -5.38
N ASN A 27 19.93 42.57 -4.59
CA ASN A 27 19.79 43.53 -3.49
C ASN A 27 18.73 43.14 -2.45
N LYS A 28 18.51 41.83 -2.23
CA LYS A 28 17.57 41.31 -1.22
C LYS A 28 18.29 40.44 -0.18
N PRO A 29 19.28 40.99 0.57
CA PRO A 29 20.09 40.21 1.51
C PRO A 29 19.25 39.59 2.65
N THR A 30 18.25 40.31 3.16
CA THR A 30 17.35 39.79 4.21
C THR A 30 16.56 38.57 3.73
N ALA A 31 16.04 38.62 2.49
CA ALA A 31 15.36 37.47 1.90
C ALA A 31 16.33 36.29 1.66
N GLY A 32 17.58 36.59 1.30
CA GLY A 32 18.65 35.61 1.20
C GLY A 32 18.89 34.85 2.50
N ILE A 33 19.00 35.57 3.63
CA ILE A 33 19.21 34.96 4.95
C ILE A 33 18.02 34.07 5.33
N ILE A 34 16.79 34.55 5.15
CA ILE A 34 15.58 33.77 5.47
C ILE A 34 15.52 32.51 4.60
N ALA A 35 15.81 32.62 3.30
CA ALA A 35 15.83 31.48 2.40
C ALA A 35 16.92 30.46 2.77
N ALA A 36 18.12 30.92 3.13
CA ALA A 36 19.21 30.03 3.53
C ALA A 36 18.87 29.24 4.80
N ILE A 37 18.27 29.90 5.81
CA ILE A 37 17.81 29.24 7.05
C ILE A 37 16.70 28.24 6.73
N GLY A 38 15.70 28.63 5.93
CA GLY A 38 14.60 27.73 5.56
C GLY A 38 15.09 26.49 4.81
N MET A 39 16.00 26.67 3.85
CA MET A 39 16.61 25.55 3.12
C MET A 39 17.45 24.66 4.04
N LEU A 40 18.23 25.23 4.96
CA LEU A 40 18.98 24.44 5.94
C LEU A 40 18.06 23.55 6.77
N ILE A 41 16.93 24.09 7.26
CA ILE A 41 15.94 23.33 8.03
C ILE A 41 15.37 22.19 7.16
N LEU A 42 15.02 22.46 5.90
CA LEU A 42 14.53 21.42 4.99
C LEU A 42 15.57 20.30 4.78
N PHE A 43 16.82 20.65 4.52
CA PHE A 43 17.90 19.68 4.40
C PHE A 43 18.17 18.90 5.71
N ILE A 44 17.92 19.49 6.87
CA ILE A 44 18.00 18.73 8.14
C ILE A 44 16.85 17.74 8.25
N LEU A 45 15.61 18.18 8.04
CA LEU A 45 14.42 17.34 8.17
C LEU A 45 14.45 16.15 7.20
N PHE A 46 14.74 16.41 5.92
CA PHE A 46 14.88 15.36 4.93
C PHE A 46 16.11 14.48 5.20
N GLY A 47 17.20 15.05 5.69
CA GLY A 47 18.39 14.29 6.06
C GLY A 47 18.10 13.26 7.15
N ILE A 48 17.40 13.69 8.20
CA ILE A 48 16.97 12.81 9.30
C ILE A 48 15.96 11.76 8.81
N GLN A 49 15.10 12.09 7.85
CA GLN A 49 14.11 11.14 7.31
C GLN A 49 14.77 10.04 6.47
N PHE A 50 15.78 10.38 5.65
CA PHE A 50 16.36 9.47 4.67
C PHE A 50 17.64 8.77 5.14
N PHE A 51 18.35 9.28 6.15
CA PHE A 51 19.63 8.72 6.58
C PHE A 51 19.65 8.38 8.07
N ASN A 52 20.39 7.32 8.42
CA ASN A 52 20.73 6.94 9.78
C ASN A 52 21.86 7.83 10.33
N GLU A 53 22.13 7.72 11.64
CA GLU A 53 23.19 8.49 12.31
C GLU A 53 24.59 8.22 11.76
N ASP A 54 24.81 7.04 11.15
CA ASP A 54 26.06 6.63 10.52
C ASP A 54 26.18 7.06 9.03
N GLY A 55 25.19 7.80 8.52
CA GLY A 55 25.13 8.25 7.13
C GLY A 55 24.84 7.11 6.13
N THR A 56 24.28 6.00 6.59
CA THR A 56 23.66 4.99 5.70
C THR A 56 22.23 5.40 5.35
N TYR A 57 21.78 5.09 4.14
CA TYR A 57 20.38 5.32 3.77
C TYR A 57 19.48 4.46 4.66
N LYS A 58 18.41 5.06 5.19
CA LYS A 58 17.37 4.37 5.93
C LYS A 58 16.67 3.41 4.99
N GLN A 59 17.15 2.18 4.97
CA GLN A 59 16.50 1.07 4.28
C GLN A 59 15.26 0.64 5.10
N THR A 60 14.25 1.50 5.15
CA THR A 60 12.94 1.20 5.78
C THR A 60 12.11 0.23 4.96
N VAL A 61 12.57 -0.11 3.76
CA VAL A 61 11.85 -0.93 2.79
C VAL A 61 12.66 -2.20 2.57
N SER A 62 12.26 -3.28 3.27
CA SER A 62 12.77 -4.64 3.06
C SER A 62 12.82 -4.94 1.56
N ASP A 63 13.86 -5.63 1.08
CA ASP A 63 14.06 -5.97 -0.34
C ASP A 63 12.85 -6.67 -0.99
N LYS A 64 11.89 -7.17 -0.20
CA LYS A 64 10.57 -7.66 -0.65
C LYS A 64 9.64 -6.58 -1.23
N TYR A 65 9.91 -5.29 -1.01
CA TYR A 65 9.03 -4.17 -1.39
C TYR A 65 9.68 -3.24 -2.43
N LYS A 66 10.64 -3.75 -3.23
CA LYS A 66 11.33 -2.99 -4.29
C LYS A 66 10.48 -2.67 -5.52
N THR A 67 9.22 -3.09 -5.57
CA THR A 67 8.36 -2.78 -6.71
C THR A 67 7.70 -1.42 -6.47
N TRP A 68 8.27 -0.38 -7.08
CA TRP A 68 7.55 0.87 -7.34
C TRP A 68 6.77 0.72 -8.66
N PRO A 69 5.48 1.07 -8.72
CA PRO A 69 4.69 1.67 -7.64
C PRO A 69 4.36 0.67 -6.53
N PRO A 70 4.25 1.13 -5.26
CA PRO A 70 3.81 0.28 -4.17
C PRO A 70 2.48 -0.36 -4.56
N GLN A 71 2.37 -1.68 -4.40
CA GLN A 71 1.10 -2.37 -4.61
C GLN A 71 0.17 -1.98 -3.45
N ILE A 72 -0.55 -0.87 -3.61
CA ILE A 72 -1.49 -0.34 -2.61
C ILE A 72 -2.82 -1.13 -2.64
N ASN A 73 -3.07 -1.92 -3.69
CA ASN A 73 -4.36 -2.57 -3.96
C ASN A 73 -4.36 -4.08 -3.65
N TYR A 74 -3.97 -4.46 -2.42
CA TYR A 74 -4.04 -5.88 -1.98
C TYR A 74 -5.48 -6.40 -1.86
N CYS A 75 -6.43 -5.49 -1.67
CA CYS A 75 -7.85 -5.77 -1.58
C CYS A 75 -8.58 -5.22 -2.82
N PRO A 76 -9.79 -5.76 -3.11
CA PRO A 76 -10.68 -5.15 -4.09
C PRO A 76 -11.07 -3.71 -3.68
N ASP A 77 -11.61 -2.97 -4.62
CA ASP A 77 -11.84 -1.53 -4.49
C ASP A 77 -12.74 -1.24 -3.27
N PHE A 78 -12.32 -0.24 -2.46
CA PHE A 78 -13.00 0.19 -1.23
C PHE A 78 -12.97 -0.80 -0.05
N LEU A 79 -12.33 -1.97 -0.18
CA LEU A 79 -12.07 -2.85 0.95
C LEU A 79 -10.74 -2.57 1.64
N SER A 80 -10.70 -2.85 2.94
CA SER A 80 -9.51 -2.74 3.78
C SER A 80 -8.96 -4.11 4.13
N LEU A 81 -7.63 -4.24 4.18
CA LEU A 81 -6.97 -5.45 4.65
C LEU A 81 -7.17 -5.60 6.16
N PHE A 82 -7.65 -6.76 6.59
CA PHE A 82 -7.88 -7.13 7.98
C PHE A 82 -7.15 -8.43 8.31
N LYS A 83 -6.59 -8.50 9.51
CA LYS A 83 -5.85 -9.67 9.99
C LYS A 83 -6.59 -10.28 11.17
N ASN A 84 -7.07 -11.50 11.02
CA ASN A 84 -7.64 -12.29 12.11
C ASN A 84 -6.66 -13.41 12.47
N GLY A 85 -5.85 -13.20 13.51
CA GLY A 85 -4.78 -14.13 13.86
C GLY A 85 -3.73 -14.25 12.74
N THR A 86 -3.66 -15.42 12.10
CA THR A 86 -2.74 -15.72 10.99
C THR A 86 -3.36 -15.50 9.61
N GLU A 87 -4.67 -15.28 9.53
CA GLU A 87 -5.39 -15.14 8.27
C GLU A 87 -5.53 -13.67 7.86
N LEU A 88 -5.21 -13.38 6.59
CA LEU A 88 -5.41 -12.09 5.97
C LEU A 88 -6.62 -12.13 5.05
N MET A 89 -7.55 -11.21 5.26
CA MET A 89 -8.81 -11.08 4.55
C MET A 89 -9.08 -9.62 4.24
N CYS A 90 -10.02 -9.35 3.34
CA CYS A 90 -10.45 -7.99 3.04
C CYS A 90 -11.87 -7.77 3.59
N VAL A 91 -12.11 -6.64 4.24
CA VAL A 91 -13.40 -6.29 4.85
C VAL A 91 -13.84 -4.89 4.42
N ASP A 92 -15.15 -4.69 4.31
CA ASP A 92 -15.72 -3.37 4.01
C ASP A 92 -15.99 -2.62 5.31
N THR A 93 -15.15 -1.63 5.63
CA THR A 93 -15.30 -0.79 6.84
C THR A 93 -16.08 0.49 6.60
N VAL A 94 -16.37 0.82 5.33
CA VAL A 94 -17.01 2.08 4.92
C VAL A 94 -18.46 1.84 4.52
N GLY A 95 -18.79 0.64 4.05
CA GLY A 95 -20.12 0.23 3.63
C GLY A 95 -20.40 0.49 2.15
N VAL A 96 -19.36 0.63 1.32
CA VAL A 96 -19.50 0.91 -0.11
C VAL A 96 -20.03 -0.32 -0.86
N ALA A 97 -19.60 -1.51 -0.47
CA ALA A 97 -20.06 -2.78 -1.06
C ALA A 97 -21.42 -3.22 -0.48
N SER A 98 -21.84 -2.62 0.64
CA SER A 98 -23.06 -2.94 1.37
C SER A 98 -24.33 -2.38 0.71
N THR A 99 -24.67 -2.92 -0.46
CA THR A 99 -26.04 -2.79 -0.99
C THR A 99 -26.94 -3.83 -0.29
N ASN A 100 -28.15 -3.47 0.13
CA ASN A 100 -29.11 -4.39 0.79
C ASN A 100 -29.71 -5.47 -0.15
N SER A 101 -28.98 -5.94 -1.17
CA SER A 101 -29.49 -6.88 -2.18
C SER A 101 -28.56 -8.08 -2.42
N GLY A 102 -28.95 -9.25 -1.89
CA GLY A 102 -28.34 -10.56 -2.22
C GLY A 102 -27.09 -10.92 -1.41
N ASN A 103 -26.05 -11.40 -2.11
CA ASN A 103 -24.76 -11.85 -1.56
C ASN A 103 -23.69 -10.73 -1.44
N SER A 104 -24.13 -9.47 -1.47
CA SER A 104 -23.24 -8.32 -1.27
C SER A 104 -22.53 -8.37 0.08
N LEU A 105 -21.32 -7.80 0.09
CA LEU A 105 -20.50 -7.65 1.29
C LEU A 105 -21.20 -6.74 2.29
N GLN A 106 -21.32 -7.19 3.54
CA GLN A 106 -21.88 -6.40 4.64
C GLN A 106 -20.79 -5.55 5.29
N LEU A 107 -21.22 -4.39 5.81
CA LEU A 107 -20.36 -3.53 6.62
C LEU A 107 -19.77 -4.30 7.82
N PHE A 108 -18.46 -4.22 7.97
CA PHE A 108 -17.72 -4.69 9.12
C PHE A 108 -17.28 -3.49 9.98
N ASN A 109 -17.72 -3.47 11.23
CA ASN A 109 -17.27 -2.47 12.19
C ASN A 109 -16.23 -3.10 13.14
N PRO A 110 -14.93 -2.77 13.00
CA PRO A 110 -13.88 -3.34 13.84
C PRO A 110 -13.97 -2.91 15.31
N ASN A 111 -14.75 -1.86 15.63
CA ASN A 111 -14.93 -1.39 17.01
C ASN A 111 -15.97 -2.22 17.78
N THR A 112 -16.86 -2.93 17.09
CA THR A 112 -17.93 -3.72 17.73
C THR A 112 -17.75 -5.23 17.53
N ASN A 113 -17.13 -5.65 16.44
CA ASN A 113 -16.91 -7.06 16.11
C ASN A 113 -15.41 -7.33 15.98
N THR A 114 -14.92 -8.34 16.70
CA THR A 114 -13.52 -8.77 16.63
C THR A 114 -13.24 -9.77 15.51
N VAL A 115 -14.30 -10.44 15.02
CA VAL A 115 -14.22 -11.47 13.96
C VAL A 115 -15.26 -11.16 12.89
N PRO A 116 -14.86 -10.94 11.63
CA PRO A 116 -15.79 -10.80 10.51
C PRO A 116 -16.56 -12.11 10.27
N THR A 117 -17.83 -12.01 9.94
CA THR A 117 -18.61 -13.14 9.42
C THR A 117 -18.34 -13.37 7.93
N GLU A 118 -18.74 -14.52 7.37
CA GLU A 118 -18.58 -14.85 5.94
C GLU A 118 -19.14 -13.79 4.98
N ARG A 119 -20.20 -13.09 5.40
CA ARG A 119 -20.81 -12.00 4.63
C ARG A 119 -20.04 -10.67 4.73
N GLN A 120 -19.16 -10.54 5.71
CA GLN A 120 -18.36 -9.34 5.97
C GLN A 120 -16.91 -9.46 5.47
N MET A 121 -16.51 -10.66 5.04
CA MET A 121 -15.16 -10.93 4.57
C MET A 121 -15.10 -11.28 3.10
N PHE A 122 -13.98 -10.92 2.50
CA PHE A 122 -13.50 -11.32 1.19
C PHE A 122 -12.20 -12.08 1.39
N HIS A 123 -12.13 -13.29 0.86
CA HIS A 123 -11.08 -14.26 1.14
C HIS A 123 -9.93 -14.09 0.15
N LEU A 124 -8.71 -13.89 0.63
CA LEU A 124 -7.54 -13.70 -0.27
C LEU A 124 -6.86 -15.01 -0.70
N TYR A 125 -7.24 -16.13 -0.08
CA TYR A 125 -6.72 -17.49 -0.33
C TYR A 125 -5.18 -17.54 -0.46
N LEU A 126 -4.49 -17.16 0.62
CA LEU A 126 -3.03 -17.02 0.64
C LEU A 126 -2.31 -18.25 1.21
N THR A 127 -2.98 -19.03 2.05
CA THR A 127 -2.40 -20.17 2.74
C THR A 127 -2.99 -21.48 2.23
N ASP A 128 -2.22 -22.57 2.28
CA ASP A 128 -2.71 -23.91 1.92
C ASP A 128 -3.96 -24.30 2.72
N GLU A 129 -4.06 -23.82 3.96
CA GLU A 129 -5.25 -24.00 4.82
C GLU A 129 -6.48 -23.33 4.23
N SER A 130 -6.40 -22.04 3.86
CA SER A 130 -7.51 -21.30 3.23
C SER A 130 -7.91 -21.90 1.87
N ILE A 131 -6.94 -22.44 1.13
CA ILE A 131 -7.16 -23.12 -0.15
C ILE A 131 -7.89 -24.46 0.06
N ASN A 132 -7.48 -25.23 1.07
CA ASN A 132 -8.09 -26.52 1.38
C ASN A 132 -9.51 -26.35 1.95
N ALA A 133 -9.74 -25.32 2.76
CA ALA A 133 -11.08 -24.96 3.23
C ALA A 133 -12.04 -24.67 2.07
N TYR A 134 -11.61 -23.86 1.09
CA TYR A 134 -12.40 -23.60 -0.12
C TYR A 134 -12.69 -24.87 -0.93
N LYS A 135 -11.70 -25.74 -1.12
CA LYS A 135 -11.88 -27.00 -1.87
C LYS A 135 -12.84 -27.97 -1.19
N ALA A 136 -12.85 -27.98 0.15
CA ALA A 136 -13.76 -28.80 0.94
C ALA A 136 -15.21 -28.32 0.81
N ASP A 137 -15.43 -27.01 0.82
CA ASP A 137 -16.76 -26.41 0.73
C ASP A 137 -17.38 -26.54 -0.68
N THR A 138 -16.55 -26.39 -1.73
CA THR A 138 -17.03 -26.37 -3.12
C THR A 138 -17.08 -27.75 -3.80
N ASN A 139 -16.80 -28.85 -3.10
CA ASN A 139 -16.63 -30.20 -3.67
C ASN A 139 -15.64 -30.26 -4.87
N ASN A 140 -14.78 -29.24 -5.04
CA ASN A 140 -13.87 -29.09 -6.18
C ASN A 140 -12.46 -29.67 -5.90
N ALA A 141 -12.36 -30.70 -5.05
CA ALA A 141 -11.10 -31.28 -4.60
C ALA A 141 -10.15 -31.74 -5.73
N THR A 142 -10.69 -32.01 -6.92
CA THR A 142 -9.95 -32.53 -8.09
C THR A 142 -9.53 -31.48 -9.12
N LYS A 143 -9.96 -30.21 -9.02
CA LYS A 143 -9.54 -29.16 -9.96
C LYS A 143 -8.24 -28.47 -9.53
N PRO A 144 -7.35 -28.12 -10.46
CA PRO A 144 -6.20 -27.28 -10.16
C PRO A 144 -6.68 -25.94 -9.61
N PHE A 145 -6.13 -25.52 -8.47
CA PHE A 145 -6.47 -24.25 -7.83
C PHE A 145 -5.81 -23.10 -8.62
N ASP A 146 -6.63 -22.28 -9.26
CA ASP A 146 -6.20 -21.01 -9.82
C ASP A 146 -6.76 -19.87 -8.96
N ARG A 147 -5.88 -19.24 -8.18
CA ARG A 147 -6.23 -18.16 -7.26
C ARG A 147 -6.96 -17.02 -7.98
N LYS A 148 -6.56 -16.70 -9.20
CA LYS A 148 -7.10 -15.54 -9.93
C LYS A 148 -8.56 -15.74 -10.30
N SER A 149 -8.91 -16.89 -10.88
CA SER A 149 -10.30 -17.19 -11.25
C SER A 149 -11.24 -17.23 -10.05
N ILE A 150 -10.79 -17.77 -8.91
CA ILE A 150 -11.59 -17.83 -7.68
C ILE A 150 -11.84 -16.43 -7.10
N LEU A 151 -10.83 -15.57 -7.11
CA LEU A 151 -11.01 -14.19 -6.65
C LEU A 151 -11.94 -13.39 -7.58
N ILE A 152 -11.89 -13.64 -8.88
CA ILE A 152 -12.83 -13.04 -9.85
C ILE A 152 -14.26 -13.53 -9.59
N GLU A 153 -14.46 -14.83 -9.36
CA GLU A 153 -15.77 -15.39 -8.99
C GLU A 153 -16.30 -14.75 -7.70
N GLN A 154 -15.43 -14.56 -6.70
CA GLN A 154 -15.80 -13.90 -5.46
C GLN A 154 -16.14 -12.42 -5.67
N CYS A 155 -15.41 -11.71 -6.55
CA CYS A 155 -15.75 -10.34 -6.93
C CYS A 155 -17.12 -10.26 -7.61
N GLN A 156 -17.45 -11.22 -8.48
CA GLN A 156 -18.75 -11.31 -9.14
C GLN A 156 -19.89 -11.59 -8.14
N ASP A 157 -19.72 -12.58 -7.26
CA ASP A 157 -20.73 -12.94 -6.25
C ASP A 157 -21.01 -11.77 -5.28
N LYS A 158 -19.94 -11.11 -4.82
CA LYS A 158 -20.04 -10.00 -3.88
C LYS A 158 -20.27 -8.63 -4.55
N LYS A 159 -20.33 -8.59 -5.89
CA LYS A 159 -20.59 -7.39 -6.72
C LYS A 159 -19.62 -6.25 -6.48
N ILE A 160 -18.33 -6.57 -6.43
CA ILE A 160 -17.24 -5.61 -6.22
C ILE A 160 -16.27 -5.62 -7.39
N THR A 161 -15.56 -4.51 -7.58
CA THR A 161 -14.50 -4.37 -8.58
C THR A 161 -13.13 -4.50 -7.91
N TRP A 162 -12.13 -4.85 -8.69
CA TRP A 162 -10.74 -4.88 -8.25
C TRP A 162 -9.86 -4.38 -9.39
N GLU A 163 -9.27 -3.20 -9.21
CA GLU A 163 -8.38 -2.60 -10.19
C GLU A 163 -7.32 -3.59 -10.72
N GLY A 164 -7.30 -3.77 -12.04
CA GLY A 164 -6.37 -4.67 -12.73
C GLY A 164 -6.72 -6.16 -12.69
N ILE A 165 -7.75 -6.58 -11.94
CA ILE A 165 -8.16 -7.99 -11.84
C ILE A 165 -9.58 -8.21 -12.36
N PHE A 166 -10.53 -7.34 -11.99
CA PHE A 166 -11.93 -7.45 -12.39
C PHE A 166 -12.60 -6.07 -12.42
N ASP A 167 -13.15 -5.67 -13.55
CA ASP A 167 -13.75 -4.34 -13.75
C ASP A 167 -15.27 -4.28 -13.46
N GLY A 168 -15.86 -5.40 -13.00
CA GLY A 168 -17.31 -5.52 -12.80
C GLY A 168 -18.05 -6.20 -13.96
N LEU A 169 -17.40 -6.34 -15.12
CA LEU A 169 -17.98 -6.98 -16.31
C LEU A 169 -17.15 -8.18 -16.76
N GLN A 170 -15.82 -8.06 -16.73
CA GLN A 170 -14.90 -9.06 -17.27
C GLN A 170 -13.61 -9.20 -16.44
N PRO A 171 -12.97 -10.39 -16.49
CA PRO A 171 -11.61 -10.57 -16.01
C PRO A 171 -10.62 -9.64 -16.71
N LEU A 172 -9.67 -9.10 -15.96
CA LEU A 172 -8.53 -8.34 -16.48
C LEU A 172 -7.24 -9.17 -16.36
N ASP A 173 -6.23 -8.85 -17.16
CA ASP A 173 -4.96 -9.60 -17.23
C ASP A 173 -3.95 -9.28 -16.12
N GLY A 174 -4.29 -8.43 -15.15
CA GLY A 174 -3.40 -8.12 -14.05
C GLY A 174 -3.06 -9.32 -13.17
N LYS A 175 -1.93 -9.18 -12.47
CA LYS A 175 -1.43 -10.17 -11.51
C LYS A 175 -2.05 -9.90 -10.15
N VAL A 176 -2.62 -10.94 -9.54
CA VAL A 176 -3.18 -10.83 -8.18
C VAL A 176 -2.07 -10.50 -7.18
N PRO A 177 -2.15 -9.39 -6.45
CA PRO A 177 -1.16 -9.04 -5.45
C PRO A 177 -1.25 -10.00 -4.25
N VAL A 178 -0.13 -10.10 -3.53
CA VAL A 178 0.01 -10.94 -2.33
C VAL A 178 0.44 -10.00 -1.21
N PRO A 179 -0.39 -9.78 -0.18
CA PRO A 179 -0.01 -8.94 0.94
C PRO A 179 1.15 -9.58 1.70
N PRO A 180 2.01 -8.77 2.33
CA PRO A 180 3.08 -9.29 3.17
C PRO A 180 2.51 -10.02 4.39
N SER A 181 3.12 -11.17 4.70
CA SER A 181 2.82 -12.03 5.85
C SER A 181 3.20 -11.40 7.19
#